data_AF-A0A2V1NUK5-F1
#
_entry.id   AF-A0A2V1NUK5-F1
#
_cell.length_a   1.000
_cell.length_b   1.000
_cell.length_c   1.000
_cell.angle_alpha   90.00
_cell.angle_beta   90.00
_cell.angle_gamma   90.00
#
_symmetry.space_group_name_H-M   'P 1'
#
loop_
_entity.id
_entity.type
_entity.pdbx_description
1 polymer ?
#
loop_
_entity_poly.entity_id
_entity_poly.type
_entity_poly.pdbx_seq_one_letter_code
_entity_poly.pdbx_strand_id
1 'polypeptide(L)'
;MSIYATIAALDPDDHPDGPERPYRYQGSHHLPYHDDIRDADVQLAEIPSHITRDGRDDQPEGDAPWPWLRLSVEDADVILDPAGARYLAEQLADWADRADGGRQ
;
A
#
# COMPACT_ATOMS: atom_id res chain seq x y z
N MET A 1 9.33 -1.94 15.78
CA MET A 1 7.98 -2.55 15.77
C MET A 1 7.04 -1.51 15.18
N SER A 2 6.31 -1.85 14.13
CA SER A 2 5.27 -0.97 13.59
C SER A 2 4.11 -0.94 14.58
N ILE A 3 3.58 0.25 14.87
CA ILE A 3 2.40 0.42 15.73
C ILE A 3 1.13 0.01 14.95
N TYR A 4 1.22 -0.04 13.63
CA TYR A 4 0.12 -0.38 12.73
C TYR A 4 -0.02 -1.89 12.52
N ALA A 5 -1.27 -2.35 12.35
CA ALA A 5 -1.56 -3.71 11.91
C ALA A 5 -1.53 -3.77 10.38
N THR A 6 -0.53 -4.43 9.82
CA THR A 6 -0.40 -4.65 8.37
C THR A 6 -1.56 -5.53 7.87
N ILE A 7 -2.27 -5.07 6.85
CA ILE A 7 -3.39 -5.79 6.22
C ILE A 7 -2.87 -6.65 5.07
N ALA A 8 -2.05 -6.07 4.20
CA ALA A 8 -1.51 -6.71 3.01
C ALA A 8 -0.24 -5.97 2.55
N ALA A 9 0.74 -6.72 2.09
CA ALA A 9 1.92 -6.22 1.40
C ALA A 9 2.02 -6.89 0.03
N LEU A 10 2.59 -6.19 -0.96
CA LEU A 10 3.04 -6.84 -2.20
C LEU A 10 4.39 -7.52 -1.94
N ASP A 11 4.41 -8.46 -0.99
CA ASP A 11 5.57 -9.21 -0.57
C ASP A 11 5.29 -10.73 -0.67
N PRO A 12 6.05 -11.48 -1.48
CA PRO A 12 5.91 -12.93 -1.58
C PRO A 12 6.17 -13.66 -0.25
N ASP A 13 6.88 -13.04 0.70
CA ASP A 13 7.09 -13.64 2.03
C ASP A 13 5.80 -13.65 2.87
N ASP A 14 4.93 -12.65 2.71
CA ASP A 14 3.63 -12.56 3.37
C ASP A 14 2.51 -13.19 2.54
N HIS A 15 2.65 -13.23 1.21
CA HIS A 15 1.68 -13.78 0.26
C HIS A 15 2.37 -14.60 -0.86
N PRO A 16 2.68 -15.89 -0.63
CA PRO A 16 3.48 -16.70 -1.56
C PRO A 16 2.79 -17.00 -2.89
N ASP A 17 1.45 -16.98 -2.93
CA ASP A 17 0.64 -17.10 -4.15
C ASP A 17 0.29 -15.72 -4.75
N GLY A 18 0.78 -14.64 -4.16
CA GLY A 18 0.57 -13.26 -4.59
C GLY A 18 1.47 -12.85 -5.76
N PRO A 19 1.29 -11.63 -6.29
CA PRO A 19 2.21 -11.08 -7.29
C PRO A 19 3.62 -10.91 -6.69
N GLU A 20 4.63 -10.98 -7.56
CA GLU A 20 6.00 -10.63 -7.18
C GLU A 20 6.09 -9.18 -6.68
N ARG A 21 7.12 -8.88 -5.89
CA ARG A 21 7.40 -7.51 -5.43
C ARG A 21 7.46 -6.52 -6.62
N PRO A 22 7.00 -5.27 -6.43
CA PRO A 22 7.14 -4.22 -7.42
C PRO A 22 8.60 -3.95 -7.83
N TYR A 23 8.78 -3.45 -9.05
CA TYR A 23 10.07 -2.97 -9.53
C TYR A 23 10.47 -1.68 -8.81
N ARG A 24 11.75 -1.54 -8.46
CA ARG A 24 12.29 -0.25 -8.00
C ARG A 24 12.32 0.74 -9.16
N TYR A 25 11.88 1.98 -8.89
CA TYR A 25 11.95 3.06 -9.86
C TYR A 25 13.41 3.45 -10.13
N GLN A 26 13.84 3.33 -11.39
CA GLN A 26 15.22 3.64 -11.82
C GLN A 26 15.35 5.02 -12.52
N GLY A 27 14.33 5.87 -12.40
CA GLY A 27 14.27 7.18 -13.06
C GLY A 27 13.37 7.21 -14.30
N SER A 28 12.96 8.42 -14.70
CA SER A 28 11.85 8.61 -15.65
C SER A 28 12.14 8.18 -17.09
N HIS A 29 13.40 7.85 -17.39
CA HIS A 29 13.88 7.47 -18.73
C HIS A 29 14.19 5.98 -18.82
N HIS A 30 13.96 5.22 -17.75
CA HIS A 30 14.23 3.79 -17.66
C HIS A 30 12.90 3.05 -17.52
N LEU A 31 12.57 2.24 -18.52
CA LEU A 31 11.44 1.32 -18.43
C LEU A 31 11.87 0.07 -17.67
N PRO A 32 11.00 -0.50 -16.81
CA PRO A 32 11.28 -1.77 -16.16
C PRO A 32 11.48 -2.90 -17.19
N TYR A 33 12.40 -3.80 -16.88
CA TYR A 33 12.69 -5.02 -17.60
C TYR A 33 12.61 -6.24 -16.68
N HIS A 34 12.39 -7.44 -17.24
CA HIS A 34 12.07 -8.63 -16.44
C HIS A 34 13.13 -9.01 -15.38
N ASP A 35 14.40 -8.74 -15.66
CA ASP A 35 15.54 -9.03 -14.77
C ASP A 35 15.88 -7.86 -13.82
N ASP A 36 15.12 -6.75 -13.86
CA ASP A 36 15.34 -5.64 -12.94
C ASP A 36 15.01 -6.02 -11.50
N ILE A 37 15.64 -5.30 -10.56
CA ILE A 37 15.48 -5.53 -9.14
C ILE A 37 14.03 -5.26 -8.71
N ARG A 38 13.44 -6.26 -8.04
CA ARG A 38 12.11 -6.25 -7.46
C ARG A 38 12.18 -6.25 -5.94
N ASP A 39 12.59 -5.13 -5.40
CA ASP A 39 12.73 -4.91 -3.97
C ASP A 39 12.02 -3.64 -3.49
N ALA A 40 11.14 -3.08 -4.34
CA ALA A 40 10.25 -2.01 -3.93
C ALA A 40 9.11 -2.58 -3.09
N ASP A 41 8.68 -1.83 -2.09
CA ASP A 41 7.66 -2.27 -1.14
C ASP A 41 6.38 -1.42 -1.25
N VAL A 42 5.23 -2.08 -1.15
CA VAL A 42 3.92 -1.44 -1.07
C VAL A 42 3.11 -2.14 0.00
N GLN A 43 2.72 -1.39 1.03
CA GLN A 43 2.05 -1.92 2.22
C GLN A 43 0.76 -1.17 2.53
N LEU A 44 -0.24 -1.91 2.99
CA LEU A 44 -1.46 -1.39 3.58
C LEU A 44 -1.54 -1.73 5.06
N ALA A 45 -1.95 -0.77 5.88
CA ALA A 45 -2.13 -0.99 7.31
C ALA A 45 -3.32 -0.20 7.88
N GLU A 46 -4.04 -0.80 8.83
CA GLU A 46 -5.07 -0.10 9.62
C GLU A 46 -4.42 0.80 10.66
N ILE A 47 -5.10 1.91 11.01
CA ILE A 47 -4.67 2.78 12.10
C ILE A 47 -5.39 2.35 13.39
N PRO A 48 -4.67 1.80 14.38
CA PRO A 48 -5.29 1.35 15.62
C PRO A 48 -5.90 2.49 16.43
N SER A 49 -6.89 2.17 17.26
CA SER A 49 -7.59 3.13 18.11
C SER A 49 -6.77 3.72 19.26
N HIS A 50 -5.61 3.15 19.58
CA HIS A 50 -4.68 3.68 20.57
C HIS A 50 -3.81 4.82 20.03
N ILE A 51 -3.77 5.03 18.71
CA ILE A 51 -3.19 6.24 18.12
C ILE A 51 -4.18 7.38 18.31
N THR A 52 -3.82 8.35 19.13
CA THR A 52 -4.64 9.54 19.42
C THR A 52 -4.28 10.72 18.50
N ARG A 53 -5.16 11.74 18.45
CA ARG A 53 -4.95 12.93 17.60
C ARG A 53 -3.75 13.80 18.01
N ASP A 54 -3.30 13.70 19.26
CA ASP A 54 -2.09 14.36 19.77
C ASP A 54 -0.82 13.48 19.65
N GLY A 55 -0.92 12.33 18.99
CA GLY A 55 0.21 11.44 18.68
C GLY A 55 0.71 10.65 19.89
N ARG A 56 -0.15 10.45 20.88
CA ARG A 56 0.14 9.70 22.10
C ARG A 56 -0.41 8.28 22.00
N ASP A 57 0.18 7.39 22.78
CA ASP A 57 -0.14 5.94 22.82
C ASP A 57 -0.64 5.58 24.23
N ASP A 58 -1.51 6.44 24.77
CA ASP A 58 -1.70 6.53 26.21
C ASP A 58 -3.01 5.89 26.68
N GLN A 59 -3.95 5.62 25.76
CA GLN A 59 -5.12 4.76 25.93
C GLN A 59 -5.95 4.74 24.63
N PRO A 60 -6.57 3.60 24.26
CA PRO A 60 -7.47 3.56 23.12
C PRO A 60 -8.65 4.52 23.27
N GLU A 61 -8.89 5.37 22.26
CA GLU A 61 -10.09 6.23 22.18
C GLU A 61 -11.36 5.42 21.87
N GLY A 62 -11.22 4.13 21.53
CA GLY A 62 -12.29 3.17 21.30
C GLY A 62 -11.78 1.76 20.99
N ASP A 63 -12.68 0.83 20.71
CA ASP A 63 -12.30 -0.58 20.49
C ASP A 63 -12.02 -0.94 19.01
N ALA A 64 -12.43 -0.08 18.07
CA ALA A 64 -12.28 -0.30 16.63
C ALA A 64 -11.20 0.61 16.01
N PRO A 65 -10.42 0.12 15.01
CA PRO A 65 -9.50 0.96 14.26
C PRO A 65 -10.17 2.22 13.70
N TRP A 66 -9.38 3.28 13.52
CA TRP A 66 -9.85 4.48 12.84
C TRP A 66 -10.27 4.15 11.42
N PRO A 67 -11.29 4.84 10.85
CA PRO A 67 -11.77 4.61 9.50
C PRO A 67 -10.83 5.23 8.44
N TRP A 68 -9.52 5.07 8.63
CA TRP A 68 -8.46 5.55 7.77
C TRP A 68 -7.50 4.40 7.46
N LEU A 69 -6.94 4.43 6.27
CA LEU A 69 -6.02 3.42 5.78
C LEU A 69 -4.66 4.07 5.52
N ARG A 70 -3.59 3.47 6.05
CA ARG A 70 -2.22 3.87 5.69
C ARG A 70 -1.79 3.08 4.46
N LEU A 71 -1.28 3.79 3.46
CA LEU A 71 -0.59 3.24 2.29
C LEU A 71 0.87 3.67 2.37
N SER A 72 1.78 2.71 2.39
CA SER A 72 3.22 2.93 2.25
C SER A 72 3.65 2.54 0.84
N VAL A 73 4.43 3.38 0.19
CA VAL A 73 5.16 3.07 -1.05
C VAL A 73 6.63 3.38 -0.80
N GLU A 74 7.45 2.35 -0.72
CA GLU A 74 8.84 2.44 -0.23
C GLU A 74 8.85 3.13 1.16
N ASP A 75 9.57 4.24 1.29
CA ASP A 75 9.69 5.06 2.52
C ASP A 75 8.63 6.18 2.64
N ALA A 76 7.65 6.23 1.72
CA ALA A 76 6.63 7.27 1.70
C ALA A 76 5.28 6.74 2.21
N ASP A 77 4.82 7.31 3.32
CA ASP A 77 3.50 7.03 3.89
C ASP A 77 2.46 8.09 3.49
N VAL A 78 1.26 7.64 3.14
CA VAL A 78 0.07 8.48 2.98
C VAL A 78 -1.13 7.89 3.72
N ILE A 79 -2.01 8.76 4.22
CA ILE A 79 -3.24 8.37 4.90
C ILE A 79 -4.44 8.64 3.98
N LEU A 80 -5.24 7.62 3.77
CA LEU A 80 -6.44 7.66 2.94
C LEU A 80 -7.68 7.51 3.82
N ASP A 81 -8.72 8.27 3.50
CA ASP A 81 -10.06 7.99 4.00
C ASP A 81 -10.75 6.92 3.13
N PRO A 82 -11.95 6.44 3.50
CA PRO A 82 -12.62 5.38 2.74
C PRO A 82 -13.04 5.81 1.34
N ALA A 83 -13.21 7.11 1.06
CA ALA A 83 -13.56 7.60 -0.27
C ALA A 83 -12.32 7.60 -1.17
N GLY A 84 -11.19 8.10 -0.67
CA GLY A 84 -9.90 8.10 -1.35
C GLY A 84 -9.39 6.68 -1.63
N ALA A 85 -9.54 5.76 -0.68
CA ALA A 85 -9.17 4.36 -0.88
C ALA A 85 -9.97 3.69 -2.02
N ARG A 86 -11.30 3.92 -2.07
CA ARG A 86 -12.15 3.40 -3.15
C ARG A 86 -11.78 4.00 -4.50
N TYR A 87 -11.59 5.32 -4.55
CA TYR A 87 -11.22 6.00 -5.79
C TYR A 87 -9.86 5.53 -6.31
N LEU A 88 -8.87 5.35 -5.43
CA LEU A 88 -7.56 4.78 -5.82
C LEU A 88 -7.71 3.36 -6.38
N ALA A 89 -8.52 2.52 -5.74
CA ALA A 89 -8.78 1.16 -6.22
C ALA A 89 -9.42 1.15 -7.63
N GLU A 90 -10.40 2.02 -7.88
CA GLU A 90 -11.01 2.20 -9.20
C GLU A 90 -9.96 2.62 -10.24
N GLN A 91 -9.11 3.61 -9.93
CA GLN A 91 -8.08 4.08 -10.86
C GLN A 91 -7.03 2.99 -11.18
N LEU A 92 -6.65 2.18 -10.20
CA LEU A 92 -5.71 1.07 -10.38
C LEU A 92 -6.33 -0.04 -11.24
N ALA A 93 -7.60 -0.39 -10.99
CA ALA A 93 -8.34 -1.36 -11.80
C ALA A 93 -8.50 -0.88 -13.25
N ASP A 94 -8.95 0.36 -13.45
CA ASP A 94 -9.09 0.97 -14.78
C ASP A 94 -7.78 1.02 -15.56
N TRP A 95 -6.65 1.20 -14.87
CA TRP A 95 -5.34 1.13 -15.50
C TRP A 95 -4.96 -0.30 -15.90
N ALA A 96 -5.15 -1.29 -15.01
CA ALA A 96 -4.84 -2.68 -15.28
C ALA A 96 -5.63 -3.20 -16.50
N ASP A 97 -6.95 -2.92 -16.54
CA ASP A 97 -7.82 -3.31 -17.65
C ASP A 97 -7.34 -2.73 -18.99
N ARG A 98 -6.91 -1.46 -19.00
CA ARG A 98 -6.34 -0.81 -20.20
C ARG A 98 -5.00 -1.39 -20.60
N ALA A 99 -4.13 -1.71 -19.63
CA ALA A 99 -2.82 -2.29 -19.88
C ALA A 99 -2.94 -3.69 -20.50
N ASP A 100 -3.92 -4.48 -20.06
CA ASP A 100 -4.21 -5.81 -20.62
C ASP A 100 -4.89 -5.71 -22.00
N GLY A 101 -5.83 -4.78 -22.16
CA GLY A 101 -6.53 -4.57 -23.44
C GLY A 101 -5.66 -3.96 -24.55
N GLY A 102 -4.59 -3.25 -24.20
CA GLY A 102 -3.67 -2.61 -25.15
C GLY A 102 -2.59 -3.52 -25.75
N ARG A 103 -2.52 -4.80 -25.35
CA ARG A 103 -1.58 -5.81 -25.91
C ARG A 103 -2.20 -6.69 -27.01
N GLN A 104 -2.90 -6.10 -27.98
CA GLN A 104 -3.27 -6.79 -29.23
C GLN A 104 -2.38 -6.36 -30.39
#